data_AF-A0A8R2DMK0-F1
#
_entry.id   AF-A0A8R2DMK0-F1
#
_cell.length_a   1.000
_cell.length_b   1.000
_cell.length_c   1.000
_cell.angle_alpha   90.00
_cell.angle_beta   90.00
_cell.angle_gamma   90.00
#
_symmetry.space_group_name_H-M   'P 1'
#
loop_
_entity.id
_entity.type
_entity.pdbx_description
1 polymer ?
#
loop_
_entity_poly.entity_id
_entity_poly.type
_entity_poly.pdbx_seq_one_letter_code
_entity_poly.pdbx_strand_id
1 'polypeptide(L)'
;MKSAVVVLCLFAASLYADEGTAFNEILAEHLYNDVIIADYDSAVERSKLIYTDNKGELITNVVNNLIRNNKMNCMEYAYQLWMQGSEDIVRDCFPVEFTLILAENYVKLMYRRDGLAFTLSDNGGVAYGDSKDRTSSRVSWKFIPLWENNKVYFKIENTERKQNLALKVRTNRNGDHMAYGVANFDGFRAQWYLVPAELNNEVLFFIFNRDYSMALTLSRTMDSLGNRMAWGYNGRVIEKPEHNTWSIKVF
;
A
#
# COMPACT_ATOMS: atom_id res chain seq x y z
N MET A 1 -6.49 -57.54 15.65
CA MET A 1 -5.14 -56.93 15.64
C MET A 1 -4.94 -55.78 14.63
N LYS A 2 -5.96 -55.33 13.87
CA LYS A 2 -5.84 -54.18 12.94
C LYS A 2 -6.39 -52.86 13.49
N SER A 3 -7.32 -52.89 14.44
CA SER A 3 -7.97 -51.66 14.96
C SER A 3 -7.10 -50.86 15.94
N ALA A 4 -6.18 -51.48 16.67
CA ALA A 4 -5.32 -50.77 17.63
C ALA A 4 -4.24 -49.91 16.96
N VAL A 5 -3.77 -50.31 15.78
CA VAL A 5 -2.74 -49.57 15.01
C VAL A 5 -3.31 -48.29 14.38
N VAL A 6 -4.56 -48.35 13.89
CA VAL A 6 -5.24 -47.19 13.28
C VAL A 6 -5.52 -46.09 14.32
N VAL A 7 -5.91 -46.48 15.54
CA VAL A 7 -6.18 -45.54 16.63
C VAL A 7 -4.88 -44.86 17.11
N LEU A 8 -3.76 -45.59 17.21
CA LEU A 8 -2.47 -45.01 17.59
C LEU A 8 -1.93 -43.99 16.55
N CYS A 9 -2.12 -44.26 15.25
CA CYS A 9 -1.72 -43.33 14.19
C CYS A 9 -2.55 -42.05 14.19
N LEU A 10 -3.84 -42.12 14.53
CA LEU A 10 -4.71 -40.94 14.63
C LEU A 10 -4.36 -40.05 15.83
N PHE A 11 -4.01 -40.64 16.98
CA PHE A 11 -3.59 -39.88 18.17
C PHE A 11 -2.21 -39.23 18.01
N ALA A 12 -1.26 -39.92 17.34
CA ALA A 12 0.03 -39.31 17.02
C ALA A 12 -0.14 -38.16 16.01
N ALA A 13 -0.96 -38.35 14.96
CA ALA A 13 -1.24 -37.29 14.00
C ALA A 13 -1.93 -36.07 14.64
N SER A 14 -2.82 -36.26 15.62
CA SER A 14 -3.44 -35.13 16.33
C SER A 14 -2.49 -34.37 17.26
N LEU A 15 -1.56 -35.05 17.93
CA LEU A 15 -0.55 -34.40 18.78
C LEU A 15 0.50 -33.63 17.94
N TYR A 16 0.95 -34.22 16.83
CA TYR A 16 1.86 -33.53 15.90
C TYR A 16 1.18 -32.38 15.14
N ALA A 17 -0.13 -32.49 14.86
CA ALA A 17 -0.90 -31.40 14.28
C ALA A 17 -1.00 -30.21 15.25
N ASP A 18 -1.25 -30.48 16.55
CA ASP A 18 -1.43 -29.47 17.60
C ASP A 18 -0.12 -28.73 17.94
N GLU A 19 1.01 -29.45 18.04
CA GLU A 19 2.34 -28.84 18.21
C GLU A 19 2.78 -28.05 16.96
N GLY A 20 2.48 -28.57 15.76
CA GLY A 20 2.77 -27.90 14.49
C GLY A 20 1.99 -26.59 14.32
N THR A 21 0.73 -26.55 14.77
CA THR A 21 -0.09 -25.34 14.76
C THR A 21 0.43 -24.30 15.75
N ALA A 22 0.73 -24.70 16.99
CA ALA A 22 1.26 -23.77 17.99
C ALA A 22 2.60 -23.16 17.58
N PHE A 23 3.51 -23.95 16.98
CA PHE A 23 4.78 -23.46 16.47
C PHE A 23 4.61 -22.46 15.30
N ASN A 24 3.68 -22.74 14.39
CA ASN A 24 3.38 -21.83 13.28
C ASN A 24 2.78 -20.50 13.75
N GLU A 25 1.95 -20.51 14.81
CA GLU A 25 1.42 -19.30 15.44
C GLU A 25 2.55 -18.44 16.04
N ILE A 26 3.50 -19.06 16.75
CA ILE A 26 4.67 -18.35 17.32
C ILE A 26 5.53 -17.73 16.22
N LEU A 27 5.76 -18.44 15.11
CA LEU A 27 6.52 -17.91 13.98
C LEU A 27 5.83 -16.70 13.34
N ALA A 28 4.51 -16.78 13.14
CA ALA A 28 3.72 -15.69 12.59
C ALA A 28 3.68 -14.47 13.54
N GLU A 29 3.57 -14.71 14.85
CA GLU A 29 3.64 -13.66 15.88
C GLU A 29 5.00 -12.95 15.88
N HIS A 30 6.10 -13.71 15.87
CA HIS A 30 7.43 -13.12 15.79
C HIS A 30 7.63 -12.30 14.51
N LEU A 31 7.19 -12.83 13.35
CA LEU A 31 7.27 -12.08 12.09
C LEU A 31 6.46 -10.77 12.16
N TYR A 32 5.23 -10.84 12.67
CA TYR A 32 4.39 -9.66 12.85
C TYR A 32 5.05 -8.64 13.77
N ASN A 33 5.62 -9.08 14.90
CA ASN A 33 6.27 -8.21 15.87
C ASN A 33 7.53 -7.55 15.29
N ASP A 34 8.37 -8.30 14.57
CA ASP A 34 9.57 -7.79 13.89
C ASP A 34 9.19 -6.62 12.95
N VAL A 35 8.11 -6.78 12.17
CA VAL A 35 7.57 -5.72 11.31
C VAL A 35 7.05 -4.51 12.11
N ILE A 36 6.31 -4.74 13.19
CA ILE A 36 5.72 -3.66 14.01
C ILE A 36 6.79 -2.81 14.72
N ILE A 37 7.86 -3.44 15.23
CA ILE A 37 8.97 -2.71 15.85
C ILE A 37 9.95 -2.12 14.83
N ALA A 38 9.66 -2.29 13.53
CA ALA A 38 10.47 -1.81 12.42
C ALA A 38 11.88 -2.42 12.37
N ASP A 39 12.02 -3.66 12.84
CA ASP A 39 13.21 -4.50 12.65
C ASP A 39 13.05 -5.31 11.37
N TYR A 40 13.23 -4.61 10.24
CA TYR A 40 12.95 -5.19 8.93
C TYR A 40 13.98 -6.23 8.49
N ASP A 41 15.22 -6.16 8.99
CA ASP A 41 16.24 -7.16 8.68
C ASP A 41 15.85 -8.52 9.30
N SER A 42 15.46 -8.54 10.58
CA SER A 42 14.91 -9.73 11.23
C SER A 42 13.64 -10.24 10.54
N ALA A 43 12.74 -9.32 10.14
CA ALA A 43 11.52 -9.69 9.42
C ALA A 43 11.83 -10.36 8.07
N VAL A 44 12.81 -9.85 7.31
CA VAL A 44 13.24 -10.42 6.02
C VAL A 44 13.87 -11.80 6.21
N GLU A 45 14.79 -11.95 7.15
CA GLU A 45 15.44 -13.24 7.44
C GLU A 45 14.42 -14.31 7.83
N ARG A 46 13.49 -13.96 8.72
CA ARG A 46 12.42 -14.86 9.15
C ARG A 46 11.49 -15.23 7.99
N SER A 47 11.17 -14.27 7.13
CA SER A 47 10.34 -14.52 5.94
C SER A 47 11.01 -15.50 4.98
N LYS A 48 12.31 -15.34 4.72
CA LYS A 48 13.09 -16.26 3.88
C LYS A 48 13.06 -17.69 4.43
N LEU A 49 13.22 -17.85 5.75
CA LEU A 49 13.13 -19.16 6.41
C LEU A 49 11.74 -19.78 6.25
N ILE A 50 10.69 -19.03 6.59
CA ILE A 50 9.29 -19.48 6.47
C ILE A 50 8.95 -19.88 5.03
N TYR A 51 9.37 -19.08 4.05
CA TYR A 51 9.07 -19.33 2.63
C TYR A 51 9.84 -20.55 2.10
N THR A 52 11.11 -20.72 2.46
CA THR A 52 11.93 -21.90 2.09
C THR A 52 11.33 -23.20 2.62
N ASP A 53 10.68 -23.15 3.78
CA ASP A 53 9.96 -24.29 4.38
C ASP A 53 8.57 -24.54 3.75
N ASN A 54 8.24 -23.90 2.63
CA ASN A 54 6.94 -23.93 1.95
C ASN A 54 5.77 -23.47 2.84
N LYS A 55 6.01 -22.54 3.76
CA LYS A 55 4.99 -21.99 4.68
C LYS A 55 4.57 -20.56 4.33
N GLY A 56 4.55 -20.21 3.04
CA GLY A 56 4.18 -18.86 2.56
C GLY A 56 2.79 -18.38 3.00
N GLU A 57 1.86 -19.29 3.32
CA GLU A 57 0.57 -18.96 3.91
C GLU A 57 0.71 -18.22 5.27
N LEU A 58 1.74 -18.51 6.07
CA LEU A 58 1.99 -17.78 7.32
C LEU A 58 2.36 -16.32 7.04
N ILE A 59 3.19 -16.07 6.03
CA ILE A 59 3.55 -14.71 5.59
C ILE A 59 2.29 -13.98 5.12
N THR A 60 1.47 -14.65 4.29
CA THR A 60 0.20 -14.12 3.80
C THR A 60 -0.72 -13.71 4.95
N ASN A 61 -0.83 -14.54 6.00
CA ASN A 61 -1.64 -14.25 7.18
C ASN A 61 -1.11 -13.03 7.96
N VAL A 62 0.21 -12.91 8.12
CA VAL A 62 0.83 -11.74 8.75
C VAL A 62 0.58 -10.47 7.94
N VAL A 63 0.74 -10.52 6.61
CA VAL A 63 0.47 -9.40 5.70
C VAL A 63 -0.99 -8.97 5.79
N ASN A 64 -1.93 -9.92 5.72
CA ASN A 64 -3.36 -9.64 5.88
C ASN A 64 -3.66 -8.98 7.23
N ASN A 65 -3.01 -9.42 8.31
CA ASN A 65 -3.17 -8.82 9.63
C ASN A 65 -2.63 -7.38 9.68
N LEU A 66 -1.46 -7.12 9.08
CA LEU A 66 -0.89 -5.77 8.99
C LEU A 66 -1.81 -4.82 8.21
N ILE A 67 -2.39 -5.27 7.10
CA ILE A 67 -3.32 -4.50 6.26
C ILE A 67 -4.62 -4.20 7.02
N ARG A 68 -5.23 -5.20 7.66
CA ARG A 68 -6.46 -5.02 8.47
C ARG A 68 -6.30 -4.01 9.59
N ASN A 69 -5.10 -3.95 10.18
CA ASN A 69 -4.78 -3.04 11.26
C ASN A 69 -4.17 -1.70 10.77
N ASN A 70 -4.24 -1.41 9.47
CA ASN A 70 -3.74 -0.18 8.85
C ASN A 70 -2.28 0.12 9.23
N LYS A 71 -1.42 -0.90 9.28
CA LYS A 71 -0.02 -0.76 9.71
C LYS A 71 0.82 -0.24 8.56
N MET A 72 1.32 0.99 8.69
CA MET A 72 2.19 1.61 7.68
C MET A 72 3.43 0.76 7.39
N ASN A 73 4.02 0.16 8.44
CA ASN A 73 5.19 -0.72 8.39
C ASN A 73 5.07 -1.89 7.39
N CYS A 74 3.85 -2.24 6.98
CA CYS A 74 3.62 -3.21 5.92
C CYS A 74 4.27 -2.78 4.59
N MET A 75 4.31 -1.48 4.30
CA MET A 75 4.96 -0.94 3.11
C MET A 75 6.48 -1.08 3.20
N GLU A 76 7.07 -0.71 4.34
CA GLU A 76 8.50 -0.89 4.59
C GLU A 76 8.92 -2.36 4.55
N TYR A 77 8.12 -3.25 5.14
CA TYR A 77 8.38 -4.69 5.10
C TYR A 77 8.41 -5.24 3.68
N ALA A 78 7.40 -4.91 2.85
CA ALA A 78 7.38 -5.30 1.45
C ALA A 78 8.57 -4.71 0.67
N TYR A 79 8.90 -3.44 0.91
CA TYR A 79 10.05 -2.79 0.28
C TYR A 79 11.37 -3.47 0.65
N GLN A 80 11.57 -3.83 1.91
CA GLN A 80 12.80 -4.49 2.37
C GLN A 80 12.93 -5.91 1.80
N LEU A 81 11.85 -6.69 1.74
CA LEU A 81 11.85 -7.95 1.00
C LEU A 81 12.27 -7.76 -0.46
N TRP A 82 11.70 -6.75 -1.12
CA TRP A 82 12.01 -6.44 -2.52
C TRP A 82 13.48 -6.07 -2.74
N MET A 83 14.02 -5.19 -1.89
CA MET A 83 15.40 -4.73 -2.01
C MET A 83 16.45 -5.77 -1.58
N GLN A 84 16.07 -6.74 -0.74
CA GLN A 84 16.96 -7.77 -0.22
C GLN A 84 16.84 -9.12 -0.98
N GLY A 85 16.35 -9.08 -2.22
CA GLY A 85 16.32 -10.22 -3.15
C GLY A 85 15.24 -11.27 -2.86
N SER A 86 14.13 -10.86 -2.25
CA SER A 86 12.96 -11.69 -1.96
C SER A 86 11.70 -11.14 -2.65
N GLU A 87 11.83 -10.75 -3.91
CA GLU A 87 10.72 -10.28 -4.73
C GLU A 87 9.67 -11.37 -4.98
N ASP A 88 10.07 -12.64 -4.96
CA ASP A 88 9.20 -13.82 -5.01
C ASP A 88 8.22 -13.87 -3.83
N ILE A 89 8.70 -13.63 -2.61
CA ILE A 89 7.84 -13.55 -1.41
C ILE A 89 6.80 -12.44 -1.57
N VAL A 90 7.19 -11.28 -2.10
CA VAL A 90 6.25 -10.17 -2.35
C VAL A 90 5.21 -10.56 -3.40
N ARG A 91 5.61 -11.23 -4.48
CA ARG A 91 4.69 -11.64 -5.56
C ARG A 91 3.69 -12.70 -5.11
N ASP A 92 4.11 -13.61 -4.24
CA ASP A 92 3.30 -14.77 -3.85
C ASP A 92 2.46 -14.54 -2.60
N CYS A 93 2.97 -13.76 -1.64
CA CYS A 93 2.37 -13.63 -0.30
C CYS A 93 1.71 -12.27 -0.04
N PHE A 94 1.85 -11.29 -0.93
CA PHE A 94 1.22 -9.97 -0.79
C PHE A 94 0.14 -9.76 -1.86
N PRO A 95 -0.81 -8.85 -1.60
CA PRO A 95 -1.70 -8.34 -2.64
C PRO A 95 -0.92 -7.79 -3.84
N VAL A 96 -1.46 -7.99 -5.05
CA VAL A 96 -0.79 -7.65 -6.32
C VAL A 96 -0.38 -6.17 -6.39
N GLU A 97 -1.10 -5.29 -5.70
CA GLU A 97 -0.81 -3.87 -5.62
C GLU A 97 0.60 -3.58 -5.08
N PHE A 98 1.10 -4.37 -4.13
CA PHE A 98 2.46 -4.21 -3.62
C PHE A 98 3.52 -4.44 -4.71
N THR A 99 3.32 -5.48 -5.54
CA THR A 99 4.18 -5.73 -6.70
C THR A 99 4.09 -4.58 -7.71
N LEU A 100 2.86 -4.12 -8.03
CA LEU A 100 2.68 -3.00 -8.98
C LEU A 100 3.40 -1.72 -8.52
N ILE A 101 3.40 -1.45 -7.22
CA ILE A 101 4.07 -0.29 -6.64
C ILE A 101 5.60 -0.45 -6.68
N LEU A 102 6.12 -1.58 -6.20
CA LEU A 102 7.56 -1.77 -5.97
C LEU A 102 8.34 -2.08 -7.26
N ALA A 103 7.70 -2.68 -8.25
CA ALA A 103 8.28 -2.88 -9.58
C ALA A 103 8.15 -1.65 -10.50
N GLU A 104 7.67 -0.52 -9.97
CA GLU A 104 7.45 0.73 -10.70
C GLU A 104 6.56 0.58 -11.95
N ASN A 105 5.58 -0.34 -11.90
CA ASN A 105 4.64 -0.55 -13.00
C ASN A 105 3.82 0.72 -13.27
N TYR A 106 3.33 0.83 -14.51
CA TYR A 106 2.32 1.82 -14.83
C TYR A 106 0.97 1.42 -14.25
N VAL A 107 0.39 2.33 -13.48
CA VAL A 107 -0.82 2.11 -12.70
C VAL A 107 -1.82 3.26 -12.86
N LYS A 108 -3.08 2.96 -12.57
CA LYS A 108 -4.15 3.95 -12.35
C LYS A 108 -4.39 4.09 -10.87
N LEU A 109 -4.52 5.33 -10.42
CA LEU A 109 -5.01 5.65 -9.08
C LEU A 109 -6.51 5.93 -9.18
N MET A 110 -7.32 5.02 -8.64
CA MET A 110 -8.78 5.11 -8.68
C MET A 110 -9.29 5.49 -7.29
N TYR A 111 -9.92 6.67 -7.17
CA TYR A 111 -10.43 7.10 -5.87
C TYR A 111 -11.66 6.30 -5.47
N ARG A 112 -11.61 5.63 -4.31
CA ARG A 112 -12.61 4.59 -3.98
C ARG A 112 -14.04 5.11 -3.93
N ARG A 113 -14.22 6.30 -3.35
CA ARG A 113 -15.53 6.91 -3.12
C ARG A 113 -16.30 7.19 -4.41
N ASP A 114 -15.59 7.71 -5.42
CA ASP A 114 -16.20 8.30 -6.61
C ASP A 114 -15.90 7.51 -7.89
N GLY A 115 -14.98 6.54 -7.86
CA GLY A 115 -14.59 5.76 -9.03
C GLY A 115 -13.93 6.59 -10.14
N LEU A 116 -13.31 7.72 -9.77
CA LEU A 116 -12.64 8.63 -10.70
C LEU A 116 -11.15 8.28 -10.79
N ALA A 117 -10.62 8.31 -12.01
CA ALA A 117 -9.20 8.11 -12.25
C ALA A 117 -8.45 9.43 -12.02
N PHE A 118 -7.30 9.33 -11.36
CA PHE A 118 -6.49 10.50 -11.03
C PHE A 118 -5.69 10.99 -12.24
N THR A 119 -5.63 12.30 -12.46
CA THR A 119 -4.87 12.91 -13.56
C THR A 119 -4.39 14.33 -13.22
N LEU A 120 -3.66 14.93 -14.16
CA LEU A 120 -3.20 16.31 -14.15
C LEU A 120 -3.86 17.12 -15.26
N SER A 121 -4.11 18.40 -14.99
CA SER A 121 -4.56 19.36 -15.99
C SER A 121 -3.40 19.76 -16.90
N ASP A 122 -3.73 20.06 -18.15
CA ASP A 122 -2.74 20.47 -19.15
C ASP A 122 -2.07 21.81 -18.77
N ASN A 123 -2.82 22.70 -18.13
CA ASN A 123 -2.39 24.03 -17.74
C ASN A 123 -2.03 24.11 -16.25
N GLY A 124 -0.74 24.12 -15.93
CA GLY A 124 -0.25 24.32 -14.56
C GLY A 124 -0.28 23.07 -13.66
N GLY A 125 -0.58 21.90 -14.24
CA GLY A 125 -0.45 20.61 -13.56
C GLY A 125 -1.37 20.46 -12.35
N VAL A 126 -2.53 21.10 -12.31
CA VAL A 126 -3.49 20.92 -11.21
C VAL A 126 -3.98 19.48 -11.20
N ALA A 127 -3.96 18.82 -10.03
CA ALA A 127 -4.38 17.43 -9.91
C ALA A 127 -5.87 17.30 -9.60
N TYR A 128 -6.54 16.34 -10.22
CA TYR A 128 -7.97 16.09 -10.04
C TYR A 128 -8.34 14.64 -10.40
N GLY A 129 -9.52 14.20 -9.96
CA GLY A 129 -10.16 12.99 -10.46
C GLY A 129 -11.03 13.31 -11.67
N ASP A 130 -10.75 12.67 -12.79
CA ASP A 130 -11.46 12.87 -14.05
C ASP A 130 -12.77 12.09 -14.06
N SER A 131 -13.86 12.77 -14.44
CA SER A 131 -15.21 12.21 -14.50
C SER A 131 -15.43 11.23 -15.66
N LYS A 132 -14.61 11.35 -16.72
CA LYS A 132 -14.78 10.66 -18.00
C LYS A 132 -13.62 9.71 -18.27
N ASP A 133 -12.40 10.22 -18.27
CA ASP A 133 -11.22 9.45 -18.64
C ASP A 133 -10.81 8.47 -17.54
N ARG A 134 -10.63 7.21 -17.92
CA ARG A 134 -10.15 6.12 -17.04
C ARG A 134 -9.10 5.25 -17.72
N THR A 135 -8.68 5.58 -18.94
CA THR A 135 -7.90 4.66 -19.78
C THR A 135 -6.81 5.33 -20.59
N SER A 136 -6.87 6.64 -20.85
CA SER A 136 -5.82 7.31 -21.62
C SER A 136 -4.51 7.41 -20.82
N SER A 137 -3.40 7.67 -21.50
CA SER A 137 -2.09 7.88 -20.87
C SER A 137 -2.09 8.97 -19.80
N ARG A 138 -3.08 9.87 -19.81
CA ARG A 138 -3.21 10.97 -18.85
C ARG A 138 -3.45 10.48 -17.42
N VAL A 139 -4.08 9.33 -17.27
CA VAL A 139 -4.40 8.72 -15.96
C VAL A 139 -3.37 7.66 -15.53
N SER A 140 -2.26 7.54 -16.28
CA SER A 140 -1.17 6.63 -15.96
C SER A 140 -0.16 7.29 -15.02
N TRP A 141 0.18 6.57 -13.96
CA TRP A 141 1.13 6.96 -12.93
C TRP A 141 2.12 5.82 -12.66
N LYS A 142 3.25 6.14 -12.02
CA LYS A 142 4.14 5.14 -11.44
C LYS A 142 4.61 5.60 -10.07
N PHE A 143 4.86 4.66 -9.18
CA PHE A 143 5.50 4.90 -7.89
C PHE A 143 7.00 4.70 -8.04
N ILE A 144 7.80 5.61 -7.48
CA ILE A 144 9.26 5.49 -7.43
C ILE A 144 9.65 5.49 -5.95
N PRO A 145 10.03 4.33 -5.38
CA PRO A 145 10.33 4.22 -3.96
C PRO A 145 11.67 4.88 -3.60
N LEU A 146 11.76 5.39 -2.38
CA LEU A 146 12.99 5.89 -1.78
C LEU A 146 13.02 5.53 -0.28
N TRP A 147 14.19 5.16 0.22
CA TRP A 147 14.39 4.77 1.61
C TRP A 147 15.10 5.88 2.39
N GLU A 148 14.50 6.32 3.49
CA GLU A 148 15.12 7.30 4.38
C GLU A 148 14.62 7.13 5.83
N ASN A 149 15.54 7.13 6.80
CA ASN A 149 15.22 7.06 8.23
C ASN A 149 14.28 5.90 8.61
N ASN A 150 14.60 4.70 8.10
CA ASN A 150 13.86 3.46 8.34
C ASN A 150 12.41 3.48 7.80
N LYS A 151 12.14 4.29 6.77
CA LYS A 151 10.84 4.44 6.15
C LYS A 151 10.94 4.43 4.63
N VAL A 152 9.91 3.91 3.99
CA VAL A 152 9.76 3.99 2.54
C VAL A 152 8.83 5.15 2.20
N TYR A 153 9.31 6.03 1.34
CA TYR A 153 8.53 7.08 0.70
C TYR A 153 8.48 6.85 -0.80
N PHE A 154 7.61 7.57 -1.48
CA PHE A 154 7.40 7.44 -2.91
C PHE A 154 7.33 8.82 -3.55
N LYS A 155 8.03 8.98 -4.67
CA LYS A 155 7.62 9.95 -5.68
C LYS A 155 6.51 9.30 -6.52
N ILE A 156 5.44 10.04 -6.80
CA ILE A 156 4.31 9.57 -7.60
C ILE A 156 4.32 10.35 -8.91
N GLU A 157 4.84 9.75 -9.98
CA GLU A 157 5.08 10.42 -11.26
C GLU A 157 3.93 10.15 -12.25
N ASN A 158 3.36 11.20 -12.82
CA ASN A 158 2.46 11.07 -13.96
C ASN A 158 3.27 10.74 -15.22
N THR A 159 2.96 9.63 -15.89
CA THR A 159 3.83 9.09 -16.94
C THR A 159 3.79 9.89 -18.23
N GLU A 160 2.66 10.54 -18.55
CA GLU A 160 2.51 11.38 -19.73
C GLU A 160 3.19 12.74 -19.52
N ARG A 161 2.95 13.37 -18.37
CA ARG A 161 3.45 14.72 -18.07
C ARG A 161 4.89 14.75 -17.57
N LYS A 162 5.44 13.61 -17.11
CA LYS A 162 6.76 13.52 -16.44
C LYS A 162 6.86 14.50 -15.27
N GLN A 163 5.79 14.53 -14.47
CA GLN A 163 5.65 15.42 -13.32
C GLN A 163 5.34 14.60 -12.07
N ASN A 164 6.03 14.92 -10.97
CA ASN A 164 5.79 14.33 -9.67
C ASN A 164 4.64 15.04 -8.97
N LEU A 165 3.77 14.27 -8.34
CA LEU A 165 2.68 14.79 -7.52
C LEU A 165 3.23 15.47 -6.26
N ALA A 166 2.73 16.66 -5.97
CA ALA A 166 3.09 17.44 -4.79
C ALA A 166 1.91 18.21 -4.21
N LEU A 167 2.07 18.71 -2.97
CA LEU A 167 1.13 19.65 -2.34
C LEU A 167 1.67 21.08 -2.35
N LYS A 168 0.85 22.06 -2.72
CA LYS A 168 1.20 23.49 -2.67
C LYS A 168 1.36 23.96 -1.22
N VAL A 169 2.18 24.99 -1.00
CA VAL A 169 2.35 25.59 0.34
C VAL A 169 1.10 26.33 0.81
N ARG A 170 0.43 27.05 -0.09
CA ARG A 170 -0.78 27.81 0.25
C ARG A 170 -1.97 26.89 0.48
N THR A 171 -2.72 27.18 1.54
CA THR A 171 -3.93 26.46 1.93
C THR A 171 -5.20 27.20 1.49
N ASN A 172 -6.30 26.45 1.41
CA ASN A 172 -7.64 27.01 1.38
C ASN A 172 -8.10 27.44 2.80
N ARG A 173 -9.35 27.88 2.94
CA ARG A 173 -9.92 28.30 4.24
C ARG A 173 -10.00 27.19 5.29
N ASN A 174 -9.99 25.92 4.86
CA ASN A 174 -10.05 24.75 5.74
C ASN A 174 -8.65 24.24 6.13
N GLY A 175 -7.59 24.86 5.61
CA GLY A 175 -6.22 24.38 5.80
C GLY A 175 -5.80 23.28 4.82
N ASP A 176 -6.61 22.95 3.81
CA ASP A 176 -6.23 21.93 2.83
C ASP A 176 -5.24 22.50 1.80
N HIS A 177 -4.28 21.67 1.40
CA HIS A 177 -3.28 22.03 0.40
C HIS A 177 -3.67 21.50 -0.98
N MET A 178 -3.66 22.33 -2.01
CA MET A 178 -4.00 21.88 -3.36
C MET A 178 -2.92 20.96 -3.92
N ALA A 179 -3.32 19.83 -4.51
CA ALA A 179 -2.41 18.91 -5.18
C ALA A 179 -2.10 19.35 -6.62
N TYR A 180 -0.85 19.15 -7.05
CA TYR A 180 -0.38 19.53 -8.37
C TYR A 180 0.84 18.71 -8.82
N GLY A 181 1.12 18.67 -10.11
CA GLY A 181 2.30 18.10 -10.71
C GLY A 181 3.44 19.11 -10.80
N VAL A 182 4.67 18.66 -10.52
CA VAL A 182 5.90 19.45 -10.64
C VAL A 182 7.00 18.65 -11.34
N ALA A 183 7.69 19.26 -12.29
CA ALA A 183 8.71 18.58 -13.09
C ALA A 183 9.94 18.22 -12.24
N ASN A 184 10.54 19.22 -11.58
CA ASN A 184 11.76 19.06 -10.80
C ASN A 184 11.54 19.63 -9.40
N PHE A 185 11.21 18.76 -8.43
CA PHE A 185 11.08 19.16 -7.03
C PHE A 185 11.56 18.05 -6.11
N ASP A 186 12.70 18.29 -5.45
CA ASP A 186 13.32 17.38 -4.49
C ASP A 186 13.06 17.81 -3.05
N GLY A 187 11.80 18.10 -2.72
CA GLY A 187 11.37 18.39 -1.35
C GLY A 187 10.31 17.40 -0.88
N PHE A 188 10.13 17.32 0.45
CA PHE A 188 9.18 16.40 1.08
C PHE A 188 7.73 16.61 0.61
N ARG A 189 7.38 17.79 0.09
CA ARG A 189 6.05 18.04 -0.49
C ARG A 189 5.75 17.21 -1.74
N ALA A 190 6.75 16.68 -2.44
CA ALA A 190 6.58 15.76 -3.58
C ALA A 190 6.83 14.29 -3.22
N GLN A 191 6.91 13.99 -1.92
CA GLN A 191 7.10 12.63 -1.41
C GLN A 191 5.88 12.21 -0.60
N TRP A 192 5.55 10.94 -0.70
CA TRP A 192 4.34 10.37 -0.15
C TRP A 192 4.66 9.07 0.59
N TYR A 193 3.87 8.72 1.61
CA TYR A 193 3.90 7.41 2.25
C TYR A 193 2.50 6.79 2.19
N LEU A 194 2.46 5.47 2.18
CA LEU A 194 1.22 4.72 2.02
C LEU A 194 0.85 4.04 3.33
N VAL A 195 -0.45 3.93 3.58
CA VAL A 195 -1.00 3.09 4.65
C VAL A 195 -2.01 2.16 3.99
N PRO A 196 -1.78 0.83 3.97
CA PRO A 196 -2.73 -0.10 3.39
C PRO A 196 -3.98 -0.21 4.27
N ALA A 197 -5.10 -0.57 3.66
CA ALA A 197 -6.37 -0.84 4.31
C ALA A 197 -7.13 -1.93 3.55
N GLU A 198 -7.91 -2.73 4.26
CA GLU A 198 -8.83 -3.71 3.66
C GLU A 198 -10.26 -3.17 3.71
N LEU A 199 -10.98 -3.25 2.59
CA LEU A 199 -12.42 -2.96 2.53
C LEU A 199 -13.09 -3.89 1.51
N ASN A 200 -14.08 -4.67 1.94
CA ASN A 200 -14.83 -5.60 1.07
C ASN A 200 -13.92 -6.53 0.24
N ASN A 201 -12.88 -7.09 0.88
CA ASN A 201 -11.84 -7.92 0.25
C ASN A 201 -11.01 -7.19 -0.84
N GLU A 202 -11.10 -5.87 -0.94
CA GLU A 202 -10.21 -5.05 -1.77
C GLU A 202 -9.11 -4.45 -0.88
N VAL A 203 -7.87 -4.46 -1.39
CA VAL A 203 -6.75 -3.75 -0.76
C VAL A 203 -6.67 -2.36 -1.35
N LEU A 204 -6.72 -1.37 -0.46
CA LEU A 204 -6.75 0.05 -0.79
C LEU A 204 -5.65 0.75 0.00
N PHE A 205 -5.29 1.95 -0.43
CA PHE A 205 -4.23 2.72 0.22
C PHE A 205 -4.70 4.13 0.56
N PHE A 206 -4.48 4.54 1.81
CA PHE A 206 -4.37 5.95 2.10
C PHE A 206 -3.01 6.43 1.61
N ILE A 207 -2.98 7.58 0.95
CA ILE A 207 -1.75 8.17 0.41
C ILE A 207 -1.53 9.49 1.14
N PHE A 208 -0.47 9.58 1.94
CA PHE A 208 -0.20 10.75 2.77
C PHE A 208 1.02 11.50 2.28
N ASN A 209 0.95 12.83 2.31
CA ASN A 209 2.09 13.67 1.99
C ASN A 209 3.12 13.65 3.12
N ARG A 210 4.41 13.52 2.80
CA ARG A 210 5.48 13.48 3.80
C ARG A 210 5.63 14.79 4.58
N ASP A 211 5.49 15.94 3.92
CA ASP A 211 5.73 17.25 4.57
C ASP A 211 4.60 17.65 5.51
N TYR A 212 3.35 17.41 5.09
CA TYR A 212 2.17 17.87 5.81
C TYR A 212 1.44 16.77 6.58
N SER A 213 1.80 15.50 6.40
CA SER A 213 1.08 14.35 6.96
C SER A 213 -0.43 14.34 6.64
N MET A 214 -0.81 14.92 5.49
CA MET A 214 -2.19 15.04 5.04
C MET A 214 -2.50 14.04 3.93
N ALA A 215 -3.69 13.46 3.98
CA ALA A 215 -4.14 12.46 3.02
C ALA A 215 -4.54 13.10 1.69
N LEU A 216 -4.11 12.50 0.58
CA LEU A 216 -4.57 12.83 -0.76
C LEU A 216 -6.04 12.40 -0.92
N THR A 217 -6.91 13.36 -1.23
CA THR A 217 -8.35 13.14 -1.39
C THR A 217 -8.90 13.91 -2.59
N LEU A 218 -10.11 13.53 -3.02
CA LEU A 218 -10.89 14.32 -3.97
C LEU A 218 -11.99 15.11 -3.26
N SER A 219 -12.12 16.37 -3.66
CA SER A 219 -13.12 17.30 -3.14
C SER A 219 -14.54 16.74 -3.23
N ARG A 220 -15.38 17.11 -2.27
CA ARG A 220 -16.83 16.84 -2.28
C ARG A 220 -17.55 17.68 -3.33
N THR A 221 -16.98 18.81 -3.73
CA THR A 221 -17.50 19.67 -4.80
C THR A 221 -17.01 19.20 -6.16
N MET A 222 -17.93 19.09 -7.11
CA MET A 222 -17.61 18.86 -8.52
C MET A 222 -17.51 20.19 -9.26
N ASP A 223 -16.65 20.25 -10.28
CA ASP A 223 -16.71 21.33 -11.27
C ASP A 223 -17.87 21.11 -12.26
N SER A 224 -18.03 22.04 -13.21
CA SER A 224 -19.08 21.98 -14.23
C SER A 224 -18.95 20.78 -15.19
N LEU A 225 -17.79 20.13 -15.23
CA LEU A 225 -17.54 18.95 -16.04
C LEU A 225 -17.71 17.64 -15.25
N GLY A 226 -17.97 17.72 -13.94
CA GLY A 226 -18.09 16.58 -13.03
C GLY A 226 -16.77 16.15 -12.39
N ASN A 227 -15.66 16.85 -12.68
CA ASN A 227 -14.35 16.52 -12.12
C ASN A 227 -14.27 16.97 -10.65
N ARG A 228 -13.37 16.34 -9.91
CA ARG A 228 -13.15 16.66 -8.49
C ARG A 228 -11.70 17.02 -8.24
N MET A 229 -11.47 18.25 -7.79
CA MET A 229 -10.14 18.76 -7.45
C MET A 229 -9.49 17.94 -6.33
N ALA A 230 -8.18 17.75 -6.41
CA ALA A 230 -7.44 16.98 -5.42
C ALA A 230 -6.73 17.84 -4.37
N TRP A 231 -6.73 17.35 -3.14
CA TRP A 231 -6.27 18.07 -1.97
C TRP A 231 -5.53 17.16 -0.99
N GLY A 232 -4.53 17.70 -0.31
CA GLY A 232 -4.09 17.21 0.98
C GLY A 232 -5.09 17.66 2.04
N TYR A 233 -5.92 16.73 2.52
CA TYR A 233 -7.04 17.01 3.40
C TYR A 233 -6.57 17.17 4.85
N ASN A 234 -6.96 18.30 5.47
CA ASN A 234 -6.69 18.61 6.86
C ASN A 234 -7.77 18.00 7.76
N GLY A 235 -7.75 16.68 7.91
CA GLY A 235 -8.74 15.97 8.72
C GLY A 235 -8.44 14.49 8.95
N ARG A 236 -9.25 13.85 9.79
CA ARG A 236 -9.12 12.42 10.09
C ARG A 236 -9.66 11.58 8.93
N VAL A 237 -8.88 10.59 8.48
CA VAL A 237 -9.24 9.72 7.35
C VAL A 237 -9.25 8.23 7.64
N ILE A 238 -8.42 7.75 8.59
CA ILE A 238 -8.11 6.32 8.79
C ILE A 238 -9.35 5.47 9.09
N GLU A 239 -10.32 6.03 9.82
CA GLU A 239 -11.57 5.34 10.18
C GLU A 239 -12.55 5.18 9.01
N LYS A 240 -12.26 5.77 7.84
CA LYS A 240 -13.20 5.84 6.70
C LYS A 240 -12.52 5.47 5.38
N PRO A 241 -12.05 4.22 5.22
CA PRO A 241 -11.37 3.77 4.01
C PRO A 241 -12.25 3.91 2.76
N GLU A 242 -13.57 3.74 2.87
CA GLU A 242 -14.56 3.89 1.79
C GLU A 242 -14.62 5.32 1.22
N HIS A 243 -14.13 6.30 1.98
CA HIS A 243 -14.18 7.71 1.60
C HIS A 243 -12.85 8.31 1.21
N ASN A 244 -11.71 7.75 1.65
CA ASN A 244 -10.43 8.45 1.61
C ASN A 244 -9.27 7.61 1.06
N THR A 245 -9.53 6.42 0.53
CA THR A 245 -8.49 5.55 -0.05
C THR A 245 -8.52 5.50 -1.56
N TRP A 246 -7.43 4.96 -2.10
CA TRP A 246 -7.18 4.78 -3.51
C TRP A 246 -6.98 3.29 -3.80
N SER A 247 -7.62 2.80 -4.85
CA SER A 247 -7.27 1.52 -5.46
C SER A 247 -6.15 1.77 -6.48
N ILE A 248 -5.12 0.95 -6.44
CA ILE A 248 -3.99 0.97 -7.37
C ILE A 248 -4.22 -0.18 -8.34
N LYS A 249 -4.46 0.15 -9.62
CA LYS A 249 -4.76 -0.85 -10.65
C LYS A 249 -3.71 -0.82 -11.73
N VAL A 250 -3.45 -1.95 -12.37
CA VAL A 250 -2.64 -1.97 -13.59
C VAL A 250 -3.24 -1.00 -14.62
N PHE A 251 -2.38 -0.21 -15.27
CA PHE A 251 -2.77 0.74 -16.31
C PHE A 251 -3.17 0.04 -17.60
#